data_AF-A0A973R4Y8-F1
#
_entry.id   AF-A0A973R4Y8-F1
#
_cell.length_a   1.000
_cell.length_b   1.000
_cell.length_c   1.000
_cell.angle_alpha   90.00
_cell.angle_beta   90.00
_cell.angle_gamma   90.00
#
_symmetry.space_group_name_H-M   'P 1'
#
loop_
_entity.id
_entity.type
_entity.pdbx_description
1 polymer ?
#
loop_
_entity_poly.entity_id
_entity_poly.type
_entity_poly.pdbx_seq_one_letter_code
_entity_poly.pdbx_strand_id
1 'polypeptide(L)' 'MASKGGGLGGRANKPGASSSRKGAQKGSGGQRRQGLEGRGPTPKAEDRTGHPAKRRAAASAKRAAASS' A
#
# COMPACT_ATOMS: atom_id res chain seq x y z
N MET A 1 34.73 -2.72 7.46
CA MET A 1 33.40 -3.36 7.37
C MET A 1 32.36 -2.32 7.73
N ALA A 2 31.83 -1.58 6.75
CA ALA A 2 30.92 -0.47 7.02
C ALA A 2 29.51 -1.02 7.35
N SER A 3 29.14 -1.01 8.63
CA SER A 3 27.83 -1.40 9.11
C SER A 3 26.78 -0.40 8.61
N LYS A 4 25.99 -0.81 7.61
CA LYS A 4 24.85 -0.07 7.09
C LYS A 4 23.68 -0.16 8.08
N GLY A 5 23.69 0.69 9.10
CA GLY A 5 22.55 0.91 10.00
C GLY A 5 21.49 1.79 9.32
N GLY A 6 20.60 1.18 8.55
CA GLY A 6 19.40 1.85 8.00
C GLY A 6 18.42 2.19 9.12
N GLY A 7 17.99 3.45 9.16
CA GLY A 7 17.38 4.10 10.32
C GLY A 7 16.07 3.50 10.83
N LEU A 8 15.98 3.39 12.15
CA LEU A 8 14.72 3.28 12.88
C LEU A 8 14.04 4.65 12.83
N GLY A 9 13.30 4.90 11.76
CA GLY A 9 12.52 6.12 11.60
C GLY A 9 11.55 6.35 12.76
N GLY A 10 11.90 7.32 13.63
CA GLY A 10 11.01 8.22 14.35
C GLY A 10 9.97 7.68 15.34
N ARG A 11 9.82 6.36 15.51
CA ARG A 11 8.75 5.77 16.34
C ARG A 11 9.23 5.03 17.59
N ALA A 12 10.54 4.90 17.80
CA ALA A 12 11.11 4.15 18.91
C ALA A 12 10.72 4.68 20.31
N ASN A 13 10.35 5.96 20.41
CA ASN A 13 10.08 6.63 21.70
C ASN A 13 8.58 6.73 22.08
N LYS A 14 7.67 6.07 21.35
CA LYS A 14 6.23 6.09 21.70
C LYS A 14 5.86 4.87 22.55
N PRO A 15 5.26 5.03 23.75
CA PRO A 15 4.74 3.89 24.50
C PRO A 15 3.69 3.14 23.67
N GLY A 16 3.89 1.83 23.49
CA GLY A 16 3.11 0.98 22.58
C GLY A 16 3.69 0.84 21.16
N ALA A 17 4.86 1.42 20.87
CA ALA A 17 5.53 1.29 19.57
C ALA A 17 6.44 0.06 19.47
N SER A 18 6.04 -1.08 20.04
CA SER A 18 6.59 -2.34 19.57
C SER A 18 6.18 -2.44 18.09
N SER A 19 7.16 -2.53 17.20
CA SER A 19 6.87 -2.62 15.78
C SER A 19 6.14 -3.94 15.52
N SER A 20 4.80 -3.93 15.41
CA SER A 20 4.02 -5.12 15.00
C SER A 20 4.29 -5.55 13.56
N ARG A 21 5.38 -5.07 12.94
CA ARG A 21 5.85 -5.53 11.64
C ARG A 21 6.62 -6.81 11.85
N LYS A 22 6.14 -7.87 11.21
CA LYS A 22 6.91 -9.10 11.01
C LYS A 22 8.30 -8.72 10.51
N GLY A 23 9.35 -9.20 11.19
CA GLY A 23 10.73 -8.96 10.80
C GLY A 23 11.00 -9.40 9.37
N ALA A 24 12.09 -8.90 8.78
CA ALA A 24 12.48 -9.32 7.44
C ALA A 24 12.60 -10.85 7.36
N GLN A 25 12.13 -11.42 6.25
CA GLN A 25 12.27 -12.85 6.02
C GLN A 25 13.76 -13.19 5.94
N LYS A 26 14.20 -14.20 6.71
CA LYS A 26 15.60 -14.66 6.67
C LYS A 26 15.83 -15.38 5.34
N GLY A 27 16.80 -14.89 4.56
CA GLY A 27 17.20 -15.47 3.26
C GLY A 27 16.42 -14.95 2.04
N SER A 28 16.95 -15.23 0.85
CA SER A 28 16.44 -14.70 -0.44
C SER A 28 15.36 -15.56 -1.11
N GLY A 29 15.05 -16.74 -0.55
CA GLY A 29 14.25 -17.77 -1.23
C GLY A 29 12.83 -17.35 -1.64
N GLY A 30 12.20 -16.42 -0.91
CA GLY A 30 10.88 -15.89 -1.26
C GLY A 30 10.91 -14.71 -2.23
N GLN A 31 11.98 -13.92 -2.23
CA GLN A 31 12.06 -12.66 -2.98
C GLN A 31 12.10 -12.90 -4.50
N ARG A 32 12.83 -13.94 -4.93
CA ARG A 32 12.92 -14.31 -6.35
C ARG A 32 11.57 -14.74 -6.91
N ARG A 33 10.81 -15.55 -6.17
CA ARG A 33 9.46 -15.99 -6.58
C ARG A 33 8.46 -14.84 -6.60
N GLN A 34 8.45 -14.01 -5.56
CA GLN A 34 7.54 -12.85 -5.46
C GLN A 34 7.74 -11.80 -6.57
N GLY A 35 8.97 -11.66 -7.10
CA GLY A 35 9.24 -10.78 -8.24
C GLY A 35 8.84 -11.37 -9.58
N LEU A 36 8.80 -12.70 -9.69
CA LEU A 36 8.34 -13.43 -10.88
C LEU A 36 6.82 -13.60 -10.91
N GLU A 37 6.19 -13.59 -9.74
CA GLU A 37 4.74 -13.51 -9.61
C GLU A 37 4.24 -12.16 -10.14
N GLY A 38 3.44 -12.19 -11.20
CA GLY A 38 2.75 -11.00 -11.68
C GLY A 38 1.85 -10.43 -10.59
N ARG A 39 2.09 -9.18 -10.18
CA ARG A 39 1.10 -8.39 -9.44
C ARG A 39 0.04 -8.04 -10.47
N GLY A 40 -1.12 -8.71 -10.41
CA GLY A 40 -2.22 -8.56 -11.37
C GLY A 40 -2.55 -7.11 -11.75
N PRO A 41 -3.36 -6.89 -12.80
CA PRO A 41 -3.55 -5.56 -13.37
C PRO A 41 -4.00 -4.56 -12.30
N THR A 42 -3.37 -3.38 -12.29
CA THR A 42 -3.80 -2.29 -11.41
C THR A 42 -5.25 -1.95 -11.76
N PRO A 43 -6.21 -2.00 -10.80
CA PRO A 43 -7.63 -1.77 -11.08
C PRO A 43 -7.86 -0.43 -11.78
N LYS A 44 -8.99 -0.22 -12.47
CA LYS A 44 -9.25 1.04 -13.17
C LYS A 44 -9.29 2.23 -12.20
N ALA A 45 -9.04 3.43 -12.69
CA ALA A 45 -8.94 4.64 -11.88
C ALA A 45 -10.24 4.95 -11.11
N GLU A 46 -11.36 4.50 -11.66
CA GLU A 46 -12.71 4.62 -11.13
C GLU A 46 -12.97 3.65 -9.97
N ASP A 47 -12.23 2.53 -9.90
CA ASP A 47 -12.45 1.48 -8.89
C ASP A 47 -11.48 1.59 -7.71
N ARG A 48 -10.33 2.26 -7.91
CA ARG A 48 -9.29 2.48 -6.88
C ARG A 48 -9.81 3.31 -5.70
N THR A 49 -9.75 2.75 -4.49
CA THR A 49 -10.06 3.46 -3.24
C THR A 49 -9.15 4.68 -3.05
N GLY A 50 -9.74 5.83 -2.72
CA GLY A 50 -9.02 7.10 -2.52
C GLY A 50 -8.63 7.82 -3.80
N HIS A 51 -8.92 7.28 -5.00
CA HIS A 51 -8.56 7.93 -6.26
C HIS A 51 -9.56 9.05 -6.62
N PRO A 52 -9.10 10.19 -7.19
CA PRO A 52 -9.98 11.28 -7.61
C PRO A 52 -11.02 10.87 -8.66
N ALA A 53 -10.66 9.98 -9.60
CA ALA A 53 -11.59 9.52 -10.64
C ALA A 53 -12.76 8.71 -10.04
N LYS A 54 -12.51 7.83 -9.07
CA LYS A 54 -13.56 7.16 -8.30
C LYS A 54 -14.52 8.15 -7.64
N ARG A 55 -13.98 9.19 -7.00
CA ARG A 55 -14.80 10.24 -6.37
C ARG A 55 -15.66 10.98 -7.39
N ARG A 56 -15.10 11.30 -8.55
CA ARG A 56 -15.82 11.95 -9.65
C ARG A 56 -16.92 11.06 -10.22
N ALA A 57 -16.62 9.78 -10.48
CA ALA A 57 -17.58 8.80 -10.97
C ALA A 57 -18.76 8.59 -10.00
N ALA A 58 -18.49 8.51 -8.70
CA ALA A 58 -19.53 8.44 -7.68
C ALA A 58 -20.38 9.73 -7.64
N ALA A 59 -19.75 10.90 -7.77
CA ALA A 59 -20.46 12.18 -7.81
C ALA A 59 -21.33 12.33 -9.06
N SER A 60 -20.85 11.91 -10.23
CA SER A 60 -21.65 11.93 -11.48
C SER A 60 -22.82 10.97 -11.40
N ALA A 61 -22.64 9.75 -10.86
CA ALA A 61 -23.72 8.80 -10.66
C ALA A 61 -24.81 9.36 -9.72
N LYS A 62 -24.41 10.01 -8.62
CA LYS A 62 -25.36 10.68 -7.71
C LYS A 62 -26.13 11.81 -8.38
N ARG A 63 -25.46 12.63 -9.20
CA ARG A 63 -26.14 13.72 -9.95
C ARG A 63 -27.14 13.17 -10.95
N ALA A 64 -26.77 12.12 -11.69
CA ALA A 64 -27.67 11.46 -12.64
C ALA A 64 -28.90 10.87 -11.94
N ALA A 65 -28.72 10.24 -10.77
CA ALA A 65 -29.82 9.70 -9.97
C ALA A 65 -30.70 10.77 -9.32
N ALA A 66 -30.19 11.99 -9.11
CA ALA A 66 -30.97 13.12 -8.60
C ALA A 66 -31.70 13.90 -9.70
N SER A 67 -31.30 13.72 -10.97
CA SER A 67 -31.92 14.35 -12.13
C SER A 67 -33.00 13.50 -12.80
N SER A 68 -33.22 12.28 -12.31
CA SER A 68 -34.32 11.38 -12.70
C SER A 68 -35.40 11.38 -11.63
#